data_AF-A0A1B2HJ53-F1
#
_entry.id   AF-A0A1B2HJ53-F1
#
_cell.length_a   1.000
_cell.length_b   1.000
_cell.length_c   1.000
_cell.angle_alpha   90.00
_cell.angle_beta   90.00
_cell.angle_gamma   90.00
#
_symmetry.space_group_name_H-M   'P 1'
#
loop_
_entity.id
_entity.type
_entity.pdbx_description
1 polymer ?
#
loop_
_entity_poly.entity_id
_entity_poly.type
_entity_poly.pdbx_seq_one_letter_code
_entity_poly.pdbx_strand_id
1 'polypeptide(L)'
;MPCNGKTFDDYLADAMLRSAVERQFEIIGEALNNLSKVDPELAALVPDLARIVAFRNILIHGYASVDDALVWQVLAEKRPRLEEHLRQLLAGLS
;
A
#
# COMPACT_ATOMS: atom_id res chain seq x y z
N MET A 1 4.07 5.28 14.46
CA MET A 1 3.22 6.46 14.20
C MET A 1 3.03 6.59 12.71
N PRO A 2 1.83 6.96 12.21
CA PRO A 2 1.59 7.13 10.79
C PRO A 2 2.54 8.24 10.31
N CYS A 3 3.33 7.92 9.29
CA CYS A 3 4.32 8.75 8.61
C CYS A 3 4.83 10.00 9.38
N ASN A 4 5.91 9.85 10.14
CA ASN A 4 6.65 10.97 10.75
C ASN A 4 5.86 11.90 11.72
N GLY A 5 4.76 11.43 12.31
CA GLY A 5 4.00 12.21 13.31
C GLY A 5 2.94 13.13 12.70
N LYS A 6 2.56 12.90 11.43
CA LYS A 6 1.45 13.60 10.79
C LYS A 6 0.11 12.99 11.15
N THR A 7 -0.90 13.85 11.27
CA THR A 7 -2.29 13.49 11.56
C THR A 7 -3.10 13.31 10.27
N PHE A 8 -4.32 12.79 10.41
CA PHE A 8 -5.26 12.70 9.28
C PHE A 8 -5.59 14.09 8.72
N ASP A 9 -5.69 15.11 9.58
CA ASP A 9 -5.95 16.48 9.15
C ASP A 9 -4.77 17.07 8.35
N ASP A 10 -3.52 16.74 8.75
CA ASP A 10 -2.32 17.11 7.97
C ASP A 10 -2.33 16.44 6.59
N TYR A 11 -2.80 15.20 6.51
CA TYR A 11 -2.97 14.47 5.27
C TYR A 11 -4.04 15.11 4.37
N LEU A 12 -5.19 15.50 4.90
CA LEU A 12 -6.23 16.18 4.12
C LEU A 12 -5.79 17.57 3.64
N ALA A 13 -5.06 18.30 4.47
CA ALA A 13 -4.59 19.66 4.18
C ALA A 13 -3.41 19.71 3.20
N ASP A 14 -2.68 18.61 3.02
CA ASP A 14 -1.47 18.53 2.18
C ASP A 14 -1.71 17.67 0.94
N ALA A 15 -2.10 18.31 -0.16
CA ALA A 15 -2.31 17.63 -1.45
C ALA A 15 -1.04 16.91 -1.97
N MET A 16 0.15 17.42 -1.65
CA MET A 16 1.41 16.78 -2.04
C MET A 16 1.63 15.50 -1.24
N LEU A 17 1.29 15.50 0.05
CA LEU A 17 1.34 14.30 0.88
C LEU A 17 0.37 13.23 0.39
N ARG A 18 -0.85 13.61 -0.01
CA ARG A 18 -1.82 12.68 -0.60
C ARG A 18 -1.31 12.05 -1.88
N SER A 19 -0.89 12.87 -2.85
CA SER A 19 -0.32 12.34 -4.10
C SER A 19 0.93 11.48 -3.86
N ALA A 20 1.78 11.82 -2.89
CA ALA A 20 2.93 10.99 -2.55
C ALA A 20 2.50 9.63 -1.98
N VAL A 21 1.51 9.60 -1.09
CA VAL A 21 0.95 8.37 -0.52
C VAL A 21 0.31 7.49 -1.59
N GLU A 22 -0.55 8.07 -2.43
CA GLU A 22 -1.21 7.38 -3.54
C GLU A 22 -0.18 6.76 -4.49
N ARG A 23 0.84 7.53 -4.88
CA ARG A 23 1.89 7.07 -5.78
C ARG A 23 2.66 5.87 -5.20
N GLN A 24 2.92 5.87 -3.90
CA GLN A 24 3.58 4.74 -3.24
C GLN A 24 2.70 3.48 -3.26
N PHE A 25 1.39 3.63 -3.02
CA PHE A 25 0.46 2.51 -3.11
C PHE A 25 0.31 1.96 -4.53
N GLU A 26 0.34 2.81 -5.56
CA GLU A 26 0.38 2.37 -6.96
C GLU A 26 1.61 1.51 -7.25
N ILE A 27 2.80 1.97 -6.84
CA ILE A 27 4.08 1.27 -7.06
C ILE A 27 4.06 -0.09 -6.36
N ILE A 28 3.62 -0.14 -5.10
CA ILE A 28 3.52 -1.40 -4.35
C ILE A 28 2.52 -2.35 -5.02
N GLY A 29 1.33 -1.85 -5.38
CA GLY A 29 0.31 -2.66 -6.04
C GLY A 29 0.76 -3.21 -7.39
N GLU A 30 1.50 -2.42 -8.17
CA GLU A 30 2.06 -2.86 -9.45
C GLU A 30 3.17 -3.89 -9.27
N ALA A 31 4.08 -3.68 -8.32
CA ALA A 31 5.13 -4.65 -8.00
C ALA A 31 4.56 -6.00 -7.56
N LEU A 32 3.54 -5.98 -6.70
CA LEU A 32 2.84 -7.17 -6.22
C LEU A 32 2.04 -7.87 -7.33
N ASN A 33 1.39 -7.10 -8.20
CA ASN A 33 0.71 -7.64 -9.38
C ASN A 33 1.71 -8.32 -10.33
N ASN A 34 2.88 -7.72 -10.55
CA ASN A 34 3.93 -8.32 -11.37
C ASN A 34 4.50 -9.58 -10.71
N LEU A 35 4.72 -9.57 -9.39
CA LEU A 35 5.13 -10.76 -8.64
C LEU A 35 4.14 -11.91 -8.85
N SER A 36 2.83 -11.65 -8.76
CA SER A 36 1.80 -12.68 -8.98
C SER A 36 1.81 -13.31 -10.38
N LYS A 37 2.37 -12.62 -11.38
CA LYS A 37 2.52 -13.14 -12.75
C LYS A 37 3.81 -13.92 -12.95
N VAL A 38 4.89 -13.50 -12.28
CA VAL A 38 6.22 -14.11 -12.42
C VAL A 38 6.37 -15.33 -11.51
N ASP A 39 5.88 -15.23 -10.27
CA ASP A 39 5.97 -16.27 -9.26
C ASP A 39 4.68 -16.29 -8.40
N PRO A 40 3.65 -17.02 -8.86
CA PRO A 40 2.38 -17.13 -8.15
C PRO A 40 2.49 -17.77 -6.78
N GLU A 41 3.45 -18.69 -6.57
CA GLU A 41 3.65 -19.38 -5.29
C GLU A 41 4.23 -18.42 -4.25
N LEU A 42 5.24 -17.64 -4.63
CA LEU A 42 5.80 -16.60 -3.77
C LEU A 42 4.79 -15.47 -3.51
N ALA A 43 4.00 -15.09 -4.51
CA ALA A 43 2.95 -14.10 -4.34
C ALA A 43 1.88 -14.55 -3.32
N ALA A 44 1.55 -15.84 -3.28
CA ALA A 44 0.61 -16.40 -2.30
C ALA A 44 1.11 -16.29 -0.84
N LEU A 45 2.41 -16.11 -0.63
CA LEU A 45 3.00 -15.88 0.69
C LEU A 45 2.85 -14.43 1.18
N VAL A 46 2.46 -13.51 0.30
CA VAL A 46 2.24 -12.11 0.65
C VAL A 46 0.83 -11.95 1.25
N PRO A 47 0.71 -11.56 2.53
CA PRO A 47 -0.58 -11.37 3.18
C PRO A 47 -1.33 -10.19 2.55
N ASP A 48 -2.65 -10.30 2.46
CA ASP A 48 -3.53 -9.26 1.93
C ASP A 48 -3.21 -8.82 0.47
N LEU A 49 -2.46 -9.61 -0.32
CA LEU A 49 -2.08 -9.31 -1.71
C LEU A 49 -3.26 -8.83 -2.56
N ALA A 50 -4.35 -9.61 -2.57
CA ALA A 50 -5.55 -9.29 -3.33
C ALA A 50 -6.19 -7.96 -2.88
N ARG A 51 -6.11 -7.64 -1.58
CA ARG A 51 -6.62 -6.39 -1.02
C ARG A 51 -5.75 -5.20 -1.43
N ILE A 52 -4.43 -5.37 -1.48
CA ILE A 52 -3.49 -4.32 -1.93
C ILE A 52 -3.69 -4.04 -3.43
N VAL A 53 -3.87 -5.08 -4.25
CA VAL A 53 -4.15 -4.92 -5.70
C VAL A 53 -5.52 -4.27 -5.91
N ALA A 54 -6.54 -4.68 -5.17
CA ALA A 54 -7.87 -4.05 -5.22
C ALA A 54 -7.82 -2.58 -4.80
N PHE A 55 -7.05 -2.25 -3.77
CA PHE A 55 -6.86 -0.88 -3.30
C PHE A 55 -6.19 0.00 -4.36
N ARG A 56 -5.17 -0.51 -5.07
CA ARG A 56 -4.57 0.17 -6.24
C ARG A 56 -5.60 0.44 -7.34
N ASN A 57 -6.51 -0.50 -7.61
CA ASN A 57 -7.56 -0.29 -8.61
C ASN A 57 -8.57 0.79 -8.18
N ILE A 58 -8.87 0.87 -6.87
CA ILE A 58 -9.72 1.93 -6.31
C ILE A 58 -9.03 3.29 -6.42
N LEU A 59 -7.73 3.39 -6.12
CA LEU A 59 -6.99 4.66 -6.24
C LEU A 59 -6.98 5.19 -7.68
N ILE A 60 -6.80 4.30 -8.66
CA ILE A 60 -6.67 4.69 -10.08
C ILE A 60 -8.03 5.02 -10.72
N HIS A 61 -9.09 4.31 -10.36
CA HIS A 61 -10.42 4.52 -10.95
C HIS A 61 -11.31 5.45 -10.11
N GLY A 62 -11.01 5.61 -8.83
CA GLY A 62 -11.89 6.23 -7.85
C GLY A 62 -11.55 7.66 -7.48
N TYR A 63 -10.64 8.37 -8.16
CA TYR A 63 -10.17 9.72 -7.78
C TYR A 63 -11.29 10.77 -7.54
N ALA A 64 -12.53 10.51 -7.99
CA ALA A 64 -13.71 11.33 -7.68
C ALA A 64 -14.49 10.93 -6.40
N SER A 65 -14.21 9.77 -5.81
CA SER A 65 -14.92 9.16 -4.68
C SER A 65 -14.03 8.34 -3.73
N VAL A 66 -12.70 8.50 -3.78
CA VAL A 66 -11.78 7.83 -2.83
C VAL A 66 -12.06 8.35 -1.42
N ASP A 67 -12.31 7.43 -0.51
CA ASP A 67 -12.41 7.74 0.92
C ASP A 67 -10.99 7.93 1.49
N ASP A 68 -10.58 9.18 1.61
CA ASP A 68 -9.29 9.59 2.20
C ASP A 68 -9.07 8.98 3.60
N ALA A 69 -10.13 8.74 4.37
CA ALA A 69 -10.01 8.10 5.68
C ALA A 69 -9.64 6.62 5.57
N LEU A 70 -10.17 5.91 4.57
CA LEU A 70 -9.77 4.54 4.26
C LEU A 70 -8.30 4.48 3.82
N VAL A 71 -7.87 5.42 2.98
CA VAL A 71 -6.47 5.50 2.52
C VAL A 71 -5.52 5.71 3.70
N TRP A 72 -5.87 6.65 4.58
CA TRP A 72 -5.09 6.94 5.78
C TRP A 72 -5.05 5.75 6.75
N GLN A 73 -6.17 5.05 6.94
CA GLN A 73 -6.22 3.86 7.78
C GLN A 73 -5.32 2.74 7.24
N VAL A 74 -5.38 2.47 5.93
CA VAL A 74 -4.51 1.48 5.28
C VAL A 74 -3.04 1.87 5.43
N LEU A 75 -2.69 3.14 5.23
CA LEU A 75 -1.34 3.64 5.44
C LEU A 75 -0.85 3.44 6.88
N ALA A 76 -1.68 3.77 7.86
CA ALA A 76 -1.33 3.70 9.27
C ALA A 76 -1.17 2.26 9.77
N GLU A 77 -2.06 1.36 9.34
CA GLU A 77 -2.13 -0.01 9.86
C GLU A 77 -1.34 -1.02 9.04
N LYS A 78 -1.33 -0.90 7.71
CA LYS A 78 -0.82 -1.94 6.81
C LYS A 78 0.63 -1.74 6.42
N ARG A 79 1.12 -0.50 6.36
CA ARG A 79 2.53 -0.21 6.04
C ARG A 79 3.53 -0.96 6.91
N PRO A 80 3.48 -0.90 8.26
CA PRO A 80 4.48 -1.59 9.08
C PRO A 80 4.42 -3.11 8.94
N ARG A 81 3.21 -3.67 8.83
CA ARG A 81 3.02 -5.13 8.65
C ARG A 81 3.56 -5.62 7.31
N LEU A 82 3.30 -4.88 6.23
CA LEU A 82 3.81 -5.23 4.91
C LEU A 82 5.35 -5.13 4.86
N GLU A 83 5.92 -4.08 5.46
CA GLU A 83 7.37 -3.90 5.52
C GLU A 83 8.05 -5.04 6.28
N GLU A 84 7.51 -5.43 7.43
CA GLU A 84 8.03 -6.55 8.23
C GLU A 84 7.96 -7.89 7.45
N HIS A 85 6.83 -8.16 6.81
CA HIS A 85 6.62 -9.42 6.07
C HIS A 85 7.52 -9.51 4.84
N LEU A 86 7.70 -8.42 4.09
CA LEU A 86 8.62 -8.37 2.95
C LEU A 86 10.08 -8.55 3.40
N ARG A 87 10.47 -7.97 4.54
CA ARG A 87 11.80 -8.19 5.12
C ARG A 87 12.02 -9.65 5.49
N GLN A 88 11.01 -10.31 6.06
CA GLN A 88 11.08 -11.75 6.39
C GLN A 88 11.20 -12.61 5.12
N LEU A 89 10.41 -12.31 4.08
CA LEU A 89 10.50 -13.01 2.79
C LEU A 89 11.90 -12.85 2.16
N LEU A 90 12.47 -11.65 2.17
CA LEU A 90 13.83 -11.40 1.67
C LEU A 90 14.90 -12.13 2.49
N ALA A 91 14.75 -12.18 3.81
CA ALA A 91 15.67 -12.92 4.69
C ALA A 91 15.59 -14.44 4.51
N GLY A 92 14.42 -14.98 4.17
CA GLY A 92 14.22 -16.41 3.91
C GLY A 92 14.64 -16.87 2.51
N LEU A 93 14.96 -15.93 1.61
CA LEU A 93 15.50 -16.18 0.26
C LEU A 93 17.04 -16.19 0.23
N SER A 94 17.70 -16.04 1.38
CA SER A 94 19.17 -16.00 1.54
C SER A 94 19.76 -17.34 1.97
#